data_AF-A0A2S7VDY2-F1
#
_entry.id   AF-A0A2S7VDY2-F1
#
_cell.length_a   1.000
_cell.length_b   1.000
_cell.length_c   1.000
_cell.angle_alpha   90.00
_cell.angle_beta   90.00
_cell.angle_gamma   90.00
#
_symmetry.space_group_name_H-M   'P 1'
#
loop_
_entity.id
_entity.type
_entity.pdbx_description
1 polymer ?
#
loop_
_entity_poly.entity_id
_entity_poly.type
_entity_poly.pdbx_seq_one_letter_code
_entity_poly.pdbx_strand_id
1 'polypeptide(L)'
;MITVDKQDAITLKINHAMAKTKKLDMDVYLFIPGELGLTPEVLSESAFFYSSITQKRAYYSDKTLLPLVHSRLAKRGRLSTTQYRVSLSLFAYQYVIALDKAVSSLNKNDSDDVTADEVDEVIELALDILKKLRRSIPYEENLKRYYANIDNYLSWYTEQKFLSLVSHMPRGSEYSTIKERLLTLCDKETAHRKLNRYNSAKVREDITRLSNKMRLLRRLIEHPIVLKEKTTSMGKNVKRAVKGVATGLVMVVVTTTVILARDFLGEITASFIVAMSFIYALREIFKDDLRDILWRWLRKGKPKWKRRYYDPTTNKSVGHKLEWLDYASFSKLADRIQSIRKKRVVQREEQILHYRSHTEMSTSTFMSGYEETRETLSISLRALTRLMDKGSNKIYRLNEGQVSQESVEKRHLLNLIIKENNHDNEPTYYRWKIVMNRSKIVDIEQITQES
;
A
#
# COMPACT_ATOMS: atom_id res chain seq x y z
N MET A 1 -10.78 -8.90 6.26
CA MET A 1 -10.46 -7.97 7.38
C MET A 1 -9.32 -7.07 6.95
N ILE A 2 -9.54 -5.76 7.03
CA ILE A 2 -8.56 -4.74 6.61
C ILE A 2 -7.77 -4.29 7.83
N THR A 3 -6.43 -4.21 7.71
CA THR A 3 -5.57 -3.61 8.74
C THR A 3 -4.89 -2.36 8.18
N VAL A 4 -4.74 -1.34 9.03
CA VAL A 4 -4.03 -0.10 8.68
C VAL A 4 -2.90 0.09 9.68
N ASP A 5 -1.68 0.08 9.18
CA ASP A 5 -0.46 0.19 9.98
C ASP A 5 0.46 1.27 9.42
N LYS A 6 1.42 1.71 10.23
CA LYS A 6 2.51 2.56 9.77
C LYS A 6 3.63 1.70 9.16
N GLN A 7 4.01 1.96 7.90
CA GLN A 7 5.16 1.29 7.29
C GLN A 7 6.47 2.03 7.58
N ASP A 8 6.49 3.33 7.31
CA ASP A 8 7.63 4.22 7.56
C ASP A 8 7.10 5.46 8.29
N ALA A 9 7.97 6.42 8.63
CA ALA A 9 7.57 7.64 9.33
C ALA A 9 6.32 8.32 8.72
N ILE A 10 6.17 8.34 7.39
CA ILE A 10 5.11 9.10 6.69
C ILE A 10 4.26 8.26 5.74
N THR A 11 4.34 6.93 5.81
CA THR A 11 3.66 6.02 4.88
C THR A 11 2.66 5.15 5.62
N LEU A 12 1.38 5.25 5.24
CA LEU A 12 0.32 4.36 5.69
C LEU A 12 0.33 3.08 4.87
N LYS A 13 0.14 1.95 5.52
CA LYS A 13 0.07 0.62 4.91
C LYS A 13 -1.29 0.01 5.22
N ILE A 14 -2.10 -0.11 4.19
CA ILE A 14 -3.40 -0.75 4.24
C ILE A 14 -3.23 -2.17 3.70
N ASN A 15 -3.47 -3.18 4.52
CA ASN A 15 -3.46 -4.57 4.10
C ASN A 15 -4.89 -5.10 4.05
N HIS A 16 -5.23 -5.77 2.96
CA HIS A 16 -6.46 -6.54 2.88
C HIS A 16 -6.18 -7.88 2.19
N ALA A 17 -6.91 -8.91 2.61
CA ALA A 17 -6.83 -10.24 2.03
C ALA A 17 -8.15 -10.52 1.31
N MET A 18 -8.06 -10.92 0.06
CA MET A 18 -9.19 -11.30 -0.77
C MET A 18 -9.36 -12.81 -0.65
N ALA A 19 -10.26 -13.22 0.24
CA ALA A 19 -10.25 -14.56 0.83
C ALA A 19 -11.03 -15.65 0.06
N LYS A 20 -11.60 -15.37 -1.12
CA LYS A 20 -12.24 -16.36 -2.04
C LYS A 20 -12.93 -15.72 -3.24
N THR A 21 -13.35 -14.47 -3.11
CA THR A 21 -14.18 -13.82 -4.11
C THR A 21 -13.37 -13.45 -5.34
N LYS A 22 -13.95 -13.64 -6.53
CA LYS A 22 -13.31 -13.23 -7.78
C LYS A 22 -13.33 -11.71 -7.96
N LYS A 23 -14.21 -11.02 -7.23
CA LYS A 23 -14.41 -9.57 -7.33
C LYS A 23 -14.32 -8.91 -5.96
N LEU A 24 -13.70 -7.74 -5.93
CA LEU A 24 -13.57 -6.90 -4.73
C LEU A 24 -13.70 -5.43 -5.11
N ASP A 25 -14.65 -4.75 -4.47
CA ASP A 25 -14.81 -3.31 -4.54
C ASP A 25 -14.27 -2.71 -3.24
N MET A 26 -13.28 -1.84 -3.34
CA MET A 26 -12.71 -1.13 -2.20
C MET A 26 -12.73 0.37 -2.46
N ASP A 27 -13.42 1.10 -1.58
CA ASP A 27 -13.44 2.56 -1.56
C ASP A 27 -12.67 3.06 -0.32
N VAL A 28 -11.72 3.95 -0.52
CA VAL A 28 -10.88 4.56 0.51
C VAL A 28 -11.12 6.06 0.48
N TYR A 29 -11.67 6.59 1.56
CA TYR A 29 -11.94 8.01 1.76
C TYR A 29 -10.95 8.57 2.77
N LEU A 30 -10.06 9.45 2.31
CA LEU A 30 -9.13 10.17 3.17
C LEU A 30 -9.63 11.61 3.36
N PHE A 31 -10.02 11.94 4.58
CA PHE A 31 -10.48 13.26 5.00
C PHE A 31 -9.29 14.05 5.52
N ILE A 32 -9.02 15.17 4.85
CA ILE A 32 -7.85 16.01 5.08
C ILE A 32 -8.34 17.37 5.59
N PRO A 33 -7.78 17.89 6.69
CA PRO A 33 -8.13 19.21 7.21
C PRO A 33 -7.93 20.30 6.16
N GLY A 34 -8.93 21.18 6.01
CA GLY A 34 -8.91 22.30 5.06
C GLY A 34 -7.79 23.31 5.35
N GLU A 35 -7.32 23.40 6.59
CA GLU A 35 -6.16 24.22 6.98
C GLU A 35 -4.88 23.89 6.18
N LEU A 36 -4.78 22.69 5.61
CA LEU A 36 -3.63 22.30 4.76
C LEU A 36 -3.72 22.87 3.34
N GLY A 37 -4.84 23.47 2.95
CA GLY A 37 -5.00 24.10 1.62
C GLY A 37 -4.87 23.12 0.45
N LEU A 38 -5.16 21.82 0.66
CA LEU A 38 -5.08 20.83 -0.41
C LEU A 38 -6.22 21.06 -1.41
N THR A 39 -5.87 21.51 -2.62
CA THR A 39 -6.81 21.66 -3.73
C THR A 39 -6.38 20.85 -4.94
N PRO A 40 -7.28 20.58 -5.90
CA PRO A 40 -6.93 19.92 -7.16
C PRO A 40 -5.85 20.65 -7.97
N GLU A 41 -5.71 21.97 -7.77
CA GLU A 41 -4.71 22.83 -8.41
C GLU A 41 -3.32 22.67 -7.77
N VAL A 42 -3.25 22.59 -6.44
CA VAL A 42 -2.00 22.36 -5.70
C VAL A 42 -1.46 20.96 -5.98
N LEU A 43 -2.34 19.95 -6.00
CA LEU A 43 -1.95 18.57 -6.24
C LEU A 43 -3.01 17.84 -7.07
N SER A 44 -2.73 17.66 -8.36
CA SER A 44 -3.60 16.89 -9.25
C SER A 44 -3.74 15.43 -8.78
N GLU A 45 -4.87 14.78 -9.11
CA GLU A 45 -5.09 13.39 -8.72
C GLU A 45 -4.06 12.47 -9.38
N SER A 46 -3.66 12.76 -10.62
CA SER A 46 -2.59 11.99 -11.27
C SER A 46 -1.26 12.11 -10.55
N ALA A 47 -0.89 13.32 -10.09
CA ALA A 47 0.34 13.52 -9.35
C ALA A 47 0.30 12.79 -8.00
N PHE A 48 -0.81 12.86 -7.28
CA PHE A 48 -1.00 12.11 -6.04
C PHE A 48 -0.90 10.59 -6.30
N PHE A 49 -1.61 10.06 -7.30
CA PHE A 49 -1.62 8.63 -7.59
C PHE A 49 -0.21 8.08 -7.87
N TYR A 50 0.57 8.72 -8.74
CA TYR A 50 1.90 8.21 -9.11
C TYR A 50 2.97 8.45 -8.03
N SER A 51 2.86 9.52 -7.24
CA SER A 51 3.85 9.85 -6.20
C SER A 51 3.58 9.20 -4.86
N SER A 52 2.30 8.98 -4.54
CA SER A 52 1.86 8.67 -3.19
C SER A 52 1.25 7.28 -3.05
N ILE A 53 0.69 6.70 -4.12
CA ILE A 53 0.05 5.39 -4.06
C ILE A 53 0.96 4.32 -4.68
N THR A 54 1.40 3.39 -3.84
CA THR A 54 2.11 2.18 -4.29
C THR A 54 1.37 0.95 -3.80
N GLN A 55 1.36 -0.11 -4.60
CA GLN A 55 0.61 -1.32 -4.30
C GLN A 55 1.46 -2.55 -4.57
N LYS A 56 1.24 -3.58 -3.79
CA LYS A 56 1.80 -4.91 -4.03
C LYS A 56 0.71 -5.93 -3.78
N ARG A 57 0.55 -6.88 -4.70
CA ARG A 57 -0.34 -8.02 -4.51
C ARG A 57 0.47 -9.29 -4.52
N ALA A 58 0.30 -10.09 -3.49
CA ALA A 58 1.00 -11.36 -3.31
C ALA A 58 -0.03 -12.48 -3.18
N TYR A 59 0.32 -13.67 -3.63
CA TYR A 59 -0.43 -14.86 -3.26
C TYR A 59 -0.45 -15.02 -1.73
N TYR A 60 -1.59 -15.42 -1.19
CA TYR A 60 -1.81 -15.58 0.25
C TYR A 60 -2.57 -16.89 0.53
N SER A 61 -2.38 -17.42 1.73
CA SER A 61 -3.16 -18.53 2.25
C SER A 61 -3.22 -18.39 3.76
N ASP A 62 -4.42 -18.46 4.31
CA ASP A 62 -4.66 -18.39 5.76
C ASP A 62 -4.41 -19.73 6.46
N LYS A 63 -4.37 -20.82 5.70
CA LYS A 63 -4.04 -22.14 6.24
C LYS A 63 -2.54 -22.20 6.50
N THR A 64 -2.16 -22.57 7.72
CA THR A 64 -0.78 -22.97 8.07
C THR A 64 -0.42 -24.22 7.27
N LEU A 65 0.08 -24.04 6.05
CA LEU A 65 0.43 -25.13 5.13
C LEU A 65 1.76 -25.83 5.49
N LEU A 66 2.26 -25.60 6.71
CA LEU A 66 3.38 -26.33 7.32
C LEU A 66 3.27 -27.86 7.19
N PRO A 67 2.08 -28.51 7.17
CA PRO A 67 2.00 -29.97 6.97
C PRO A 67 1.66 -30.41 5.53
N LEU A 68 1.10 -29.53 4.68
CA LEU A 68 0.57 -29.91 3.34
C LEU A 68 1.53 -29.58 2.19
N VAL A 69 2.39 -28.58 2.38
CA VAL A 69 3.55 -28.35 1.51
C VAL A 69 4.51 -29.54 1.68
N HIS A 70 4.71 -30.02 2.91
CA HIS A 70 5.57 -31.17 3.21
C HIS A 70 4.98 -32.54 2.82
N SER A 71 3.68 -32.80 2.98
CA SER A 71 3.10 -34.10 2.59
C SER A 71 2.98 -34.31 1.08
N ARG A 72 2.93 -33.22 0.29
CA ARG A 72 3.01 -33.27 -1.18
C ARG A 72 4.45 -33.17 -1.71
N LEU A 73 5.34 -32.42 -1.05
CA LEU A 73 6.77 -32.35 -1.38
C LEU A 73 7.54 -33.65 -1.06
N ALA A 74 7.14 -34.38 -0.03
CA ALA A 74 7.82 -35.59 0.41
C ALA A 74 7.27 -36.89 -0.22
N LYS A 75 6.05 -36.90 -0.79
CA LYS A 75 5.51 -38.09 -1.49
C LYS A 75 5.86 -38.06 -2.99
N ARG A 76 7.02 -38.64 -3.30
CA ARG A 76 7.44 -39.20 -4.62
C ARG A 76 7.57 -38.22 -5.80
N GLY A 77 8.78 -37.67 -6.00
CA GLY A 77 9.40 -37.48 -7.32
C GLY A 77 8.62 -36.75 -8.43
N ARG A 78 7.66 -35.87 -8.11
CA ARG A 78 6.74 -35.27 -9.11
C ARG A 78 6.46 -33.77 -8.98
N LEU A 79 7.22 -33.02 -8.19
CA LEU A 79 7.08 -31.55 -8.15
C LEU A 79 8.13 -30.91 -9.04
N SER A 80 7.69 -29.99 -9.90
CA SER A 80 8.62 -29.21 -10.71
C SER A 80 9.50 -28.34 -9.82
N THR A 81 10.73 -28.05 -10.26
CA THR A 81 11.63 -27.11 -9.60
C THR A 81 10.95 -25.76 -9.32
N THR A 82 10.04 -25.31 -10.20
CA THR A 82 9.27 -24.08 -10.03
C THR A 82 8.29 -24.15 -8.88
N GLN A 83 7.55 -25.25 -8.73
CA GLN A 83 6.60 -25.47 -7.64
C GLN A 83 7.31 -25.56 -6.28
N TYR A 84 8.49 -26.18 -6.23
CA TYR A 84 9.33 -26.20 -5.03
C TYR A 84 9.73 -24.77 -4.60
N ARG A 85 10.28 -23.97 -5.53
CA ARG A 85 10.75 -22.62 -5.21
C ARG A 85 9.63 -21.72 -4.67
N VAL A 86 8.46 -21.83 -5.28
CA VAL A 86 7.29 -21.03 -4.91
C VAL A 86 6.75 -21.44 -3.54
N SER A 87 6.60 -22.75 -3.29
CA SER A 87 6.10 -23.24 -2.00
C SER A 87 7.03 -22.90 -0.83
N LEU A 88 8.34 -23.07 -1.01
CA LEU A 88 9.33 -22.71 0.00
C LEU A 88 9.39 -21.20 0.25
N SER A 89 9.25 -20.40 -0.81
CA SER A 89 9.12 -18.95 -0.70
C SER A 89 7.90 -18.56 0.12
N LEU A 90 6.74 -19.13 -0.19
CA LEU A 90 5.49 -18.82 0.51
C LEU A 90 5.64 -19.07 2.01
N PHE A 91 6.16 -20.25 2.36
CA PHE A 91 6.43 -20.62 3.73
C PHE A 91 7.33 -19.60 4.43
N ALA A 92 8.47 -19.26 3.81
CA ALA A 92 9.40 -18.28 4.36
C ALA A 92 8.78 -16.89 4.50
N TYR A 93 7.96 -16.48 3.53
CA TYR A 93 7.27 -15.19 3.53
C TYR A 93 6.21 -15.09 4.64
N GLN A 94 5.39 -16.13 4.81
CA GLN A 94 4.40 -16.23 5.88
C GLN A 94 5.07 -16.19 7.25
N TYR A 95 6.15 -16.94 7.43
CA TYR A 95 6.92 -16.94 8.67
C TYR A 95 7.47 -15.55 9.00
N VAL A 96 8.08 -14.87 8.02
CA VAL A 96 8.61 -13.51 8.19
C VAL A 96 7.52 -12.53 8.62
N ILE A 97 6.34 -12.60 8.00
CA ILE A 97 5.20 -11.75 8.36
C ILE A 97 4.67 -12.08 9.76
N ALA A 98 4.52 -13.36 10.07
CA ALA A 98 4.01 -13.81 11.36
C ALA A 98 4.93 -13.39 12.51
N LEU A 99 6.24 -13.63 12.37
CA LEU A 99 7.24 -13.24 13.35
C LEU A 99 7.33 -11.71 13.50
N ASP A 100 7.27 -10.97 12.39
CA ASP A 100 7.24 -9.50 12.41
C ASP A 100 6.04 -8.97 13.19
N LYS A 101 4.86 -9.55 12.95
CA LYS A 101 3.62 -9.18 13.65
C LYS A 101 3.70 -9.50 15.14
N ALA A 102 4.12 -10.72 15.50
CA ALA A 102 4.24 -11.16 16.90
C ALA A 102 5.24 -10.32 17.69
N VAL A 103 6.42 -10.04 17.12
CA VAL A 103 7.44 -9.22 17.77
C VAL A 103 6.99 -7.76 17.86
N SER A 104 6.29 -7.25 16.84
CA SER A 104 5.77 -5.88 16.87
C SER A 104 4.62 -5.70 17.85
N SER A 105 3.78 -6.71 18.11
CA SER A 105 2.77 -6.64 19.17
C SER A 105 3.42 -6.61 20.54
N LEU A 106 4.42 -7.46 20.78
CA LEU A 106 5.16 -7.48 22.05
C LEU A 106 5.89 -6.14 22.30
N ASN A 107 6.48 -5.53 21.27
CA ASN A 107 7.16 -4.23 21.43
C ASN A 107 6.22 -3.02 21.55
N LYS A 108 4.92 -3.17 21.24
CA LYS A 108 3.95 -2.06 21.27
C LYS A 108 3.22 -1.95 22.60
N ASN A 109 3.04 -3.05 23.32
CA ASN A 109 2.48 -3.02 24.66
C ASN A 109 3.48 -2.28 25.57
N ASP A 110 3.00 -1.39 26.43
CA ASP A 110 3.87 -0.76 27.43
C ASP A 110 4.56 -1.88 28.23
N SER A 111 5.82 -1.65 28.61
CA SER A 111 6.74 -2.68 29.13
C SER A 111 6.23 -3.45 30.35
N ASP A 112 5.19 -2.94 31.00
CA ASP A 112 4.61 -3.50 32.22
C ASP A 112 3.55 -4.58 31.94
N ASP A 113 3.01 -4.66 30.71
CA ASP A 113 1.99 -5.65 30.31
C ASP A 113 2.56 -6.88 29.57
N VAL A 114 3.83 -6.85 29.14
CA VAL A 114 4.44 -7.95 28.39
C VAL A 114 4.91 -9.03 29.36
N THR A 115 4.17 -10.14 29.42
CA THR A 115 4.53 -11.26 30.27
C THR A 115 5.70 -12.06 29.70
N ALA A 116 6.50 -12.61 30.61
CA ALA A 116 7.57 -13.55 30.31
C ALA A 116 7.10 -14.73 29.40
N ASP A 117 5.88 -15.19 29.63
CA ASP A 117 5.28 -16.34 28.95
C ASP A 117 4.93 -16.05 27.48
N GLU A 118 4.42 -14.84 27.18
CA GLU A 118 4.12 -14.43 25.79
C GLU A 118 5.38 -14.39 24.92
N VAL A 119 6.49 -13.91 25.49
CA VAL A 119 7.79 -13.91 24.81
C VAL A 119 8.25 -15.36 24.57
N ASP A 120 8.02 -16.24 25.53
CA ASP A 120 8.42 -17.64 25.39
C ASP A 120 7.61 -18.40 24.34
N GLU A 121 6.30 -18.16 24.26
CA GLU A 121 5.44 -18.73 23.21
C GLU A 121 5.97 -18.35 21.81
N VAL A 122 6.36 -17.09 21.61
CA VAL A 122 6.94 -16.64 20.33
C VAL A 122 8.27 -17.34 20.04
N ILE A 123 9.11 -17.55 21.07
CA ILE A 123 10.37 -18.29 20.94
C ILE A 123 10.10 -19.73 20.51
N GLU A 124 9.20 -20.44 21.20
CA GLU A 124 8.90 -21.84 20.91
C GLU A 124 8.31 -22.03 19.51
N LEU A 125 7.36 -21.18 19.13
CA LEU A 125 6.78 -21.20 17.78
C LEU A 125 7.86 -20.94 16.72
N ALA A 126 8.74 -19.96 16.93
CA ALA A 126 9.82 -19.68 16.00
C ALA A 126 10.77 -20.88 15.85
N LEU A 127 11.14 -21.54 16.95
CA LEU A 127 12.04 -22.69 16.94
C LEU A 127 11.40 -23.93 16.31
N ASP A 128 10.13 -24.22 16.59
CA ASP A 128 9.42 -25.35 15.99
C ASP A 128 9.31 -25.17 14.46
N ILE A 129 9.00 -23.96 14.01
CA ILE A 129 8.92 -23.65 12.58
C ILE A 129 10.28 -23.81 11.89
N LEU A 130 11.37 -23.28 12.48
CA LEU A 130 12.73 -23.46 11.94
C LEU A 130 13.16 -24.93 11.95
N LYS A 131 12.81 -25.68 13.00
CA LYS A 131 13.12 -27.12 13.11
C LYS A 131 12.39 -27.92 12.03
N LYS A 132 11.12 -27.61 11.74
CA LYS A 132 10.34 -28.23 10.66
C LYS A 132 10.94 -27.96 9.29
N LEU A 133 11.38 -26.73 9.03
CA LEU A 133 12.10 -26.38 7.79
C LEU A 133 13.39 -27.18 7.63
N ARG A 134 14.21 -27.24 8.68
CA ARG A 134 15.54 -27.89 8.66
C ARG A 134 15.50 -29.41 8.57
N ARG A 135 14.35 -30.03 8.85
CA ARG A 135 14.12 -31.47 8.66
C ARG A 135 13.94 -31.86 7.19
N SER A 136 13.54 -30.93 6.33
CA SER A 136 13.18 -31.22 4.93
C SER A 136 14.23 -30.67 3.95
N ILE A 137 15.49 -31.09 4.10
CA ILE A 137 16.56 -30.67 3.19
C ILE A 137 16.41 -31.45 1.87
N PRO A 138 16.37 -30.76 0.70
CA PRO A 138 16.27 -31.43 -0.59
C PRO A 138 17.61 -32.09 -0.99
N TYR A 139 17.52 -33.21 -1.72
CA TYR A 139 18.69 -33.93 -2.24
C TYR A 139 19.29 -33.28 -3.50
N GLU A 140 18.46 -32.69 -4.36
CA GLU A 140 18.92 -32.04 -5.60
C GLU A 140 19.73 -30.76 -5.32
N GLU A 141 20.92 -30.63 -5.94
CA GLU A 141 21.84 -29.50 -5.72
C GLU A 141 21.21 -28.14 -6.02
N ASN A 142 20.42 -28.02 -7.09
CA ASN A 142 19.73 -26.77 -7.45
C ASN A 142 18.70 -26.35 -6.40
N LEU A 143 17.96 -27.31 -5.84
CA LEU A 143 16.98 -27.06 -4.78
C LEU A 143 17.68 -26.80 -3.44
N LYS A 144 18.81 -27.47 -3.18
CA LYS A 144 19.64 -27.29 -1.99
C LYS A 144 20.23 -25.89 -1.90
N ARG A 145 20.73 -25.33 -3.02
CA ARG A 145 21.19 -23.93 -3.08
C ARG A 145 20.07 -22.94 -2.77
N TYR A 146 18.89 -23.19 -3.31
CA TYR A 146 17.72 -22.35 -3.06
C TYR A 146 17.27 -22.43 -1.60
N TYR A 147 17.22 -23.64 -1.04
CA TYR A 147 16.97 -23.90 0.38
C TYR A 147 17.98 -23.17 1.27
N ALA A 148 19.28 -23.31 1.00
CA ALA A 148 20.34 -22.70 1.80
C ALA A 148 20.24 -21.17 1.85
N ASN A 149 19.85 -20.55 0.74
CA ASN A 149 19.61 -19.11 0.67
C ASN A 149 18.42 -18.67 1.55
N ILE A 150 17.35 -19.47 1.58
CA ILE A 150 16.17 -19.19 2.40
C ILE A 150 16.47 -19.43 3.88
N ASP A 151 17.08 -20.55 4.24
CA ASP A 151 17.47 -20.86 5.64
C ASP A 151 18.45 -19.82 6.20
N ASN A 152 19.43 -19.36 5.40
CA ASN A 152 20.33 -18.27 5.78
C ASN A 152 19.58 -16.97 6.12
N TYR A 153 18.60 -16.59 5.29
CA TYR A 153 17.80 -15.39 5.53
C TYR A 153 16.88 -15.55 6.74
N LEU A 154 16.20 -16.69 6.87
CA LEU A 154 15.32 -16.96 8.00
C LEU A 154 16.09 -16.97 9.31
N SER A 155 17.21 -17.69 9.37
CA SER A 155 18.11 -17.70 10.53
C SER A 155 18.60 -16.30 10.92
N TRP A 156 18.97 -15.47 9.94
CA TRP A 156 19.37 -14.09 10.23
C TRP A 156 18.20 -13.23 10.69
N TYR A 157 17.05 -13.34 10.04
CA TYR A 157 15.87 -12.53 10.36
C TYR A 157 15.34 -12.84 11.77
N THR A 158 15.35 -14.10 12.18
CA THR A 158 14.93 -14.52 13.52
C THR A 158 15.82 -13.97 14.60
N GLU A 159 17.13 -14.06 14.39
CA GLU A 159 18.11 -13.44 15.29
C GLU A 159 17.89 -11.93 15.43
N GLN A 160 17.67 -11.21 14.32
CA GLN A 160 17.43 -9.76 14.40
C GLN A 160 16.13 -9.43 15.16
N LYS A 161 15.10 -10.26 15.03
CA LYS A 161 13.85 -10.08 15.77
C LYS A 161 13.99 -10.38 17.26
N PHE A 162 14.73 -11.42 17.62
CA PHE A 162 15.07 -11.72 19.00
C PHE A 162 15.93 -10.63 19.63
N LEU A 163 16.94 -10.12 18.94
CA LEU A 163 17.73 -8.98 19.39
C LEU A 163 16.87 -7.72 19.56
N SER A 164 15.91 -7.50 18.67
CA SER A 164 14.95 -6.40 18.80
C SER A 164 14.05 -6.54 20.04
N LEU A 165 13.66 -7.75 20.44
CA LEU A 165 12.93 -7.97 21.70
C LEU A 165 13.83 -7.62 22.89
N VAL A 166 15.07 -8.12 22.89
CA VAL A 166 16.05 -7.83 23.97
C VAL A 166 16.29 -6.32 24.13
N SER A 167 16.32 -5.56 23.03
CA SER A 167 16.56 -4.11 23.11
C SER A 167 15.39 -3.29 23.66
N HIS A 168 14.16 -3.81 23.61
CA HIS A 168 12.95 -3.11 24.10
C HIS A 168 12.51 -3.57 25.49
N MET A 169 13.06 -4.67 26.02
CA MET A 169 12.72 -5.17 27.35
C MET A 169 13.28 -4.31 28.50
N PRO A 170 12.51 -4.05 29.56
CA PRO A 170 12.94 -3.28 30.73
C PRO A 170 14.10 -3.98 31.47
N ARG A 171 14.88 -3.22 32.26
CA ARG A 171 16.07 -3.72 32.98
C ARG A 171 15.76 -4.43 34.30
N GLY A 172 14.56 -4.99 34.46
CA GLY A 172 14.15 -5.73 35.68
C GLY A 172 14.76 -7.14 35.78
N SER A 173 14.84 -7.67 37.01
CA SER A 173 15.38 -9.02 37.30
C SER A 173 14.55 -10.15 36.71
N GLU A 174 13.22 -9.98 36.61
CA GLU A 174 12.29 -10.98 36.07
C GLU A 174 12.56 -11.33 34.59
N TYR A 175 13.12 -10.39 33.83
CA TYR A 175 13.44 -10.58 32.41
C TYR A 175 14.87 -11.06 32.15
N SER A 176 15.69 -11.24 33.18
CA SER A 176 17.10 -11.63 33.02
C SER A 176 17.24 -13.02 32.39
N THR A 177 16.43 -13.98 32.84
CA THR A 177 16.42 -15.36 32.34
C THR A 177 16.01 -15.44 30.88
N ILE A 178 14.98 -14.70 30.47
CA ILE A 178 14.51 -14.64 29.08
C ILE A 178 15.53 -13.95 28.18
N LYS A 179 16.17 -12.88 28.66
CA LYS A 179 17.25 -12.22 27.91
C LYS A 179 18.40 -13.17 27.64
N GLU A 180 18.86 -13.91 28.66
CA GLU A 180 19.89 -14.93 28.48
C GLU A 180 19.45 -16.03 27.50
N ARG A 181 18.20 -16.51 27.61
CA ARG A 181 17.66 -17.49 26.66
C ARG A 181 17.64 -16.95 25.23
N LEU A 182 17.20 -15.72 24.99
CA LEU A 182 17.20 -15.10 23.67
C LEU A 182 18.63 -14.94 23.12
N LEU A 183 19.57 -14.48 23.94
CA LEU A 183 20.97 -14.35 23.53
C LEU A 183 21.60 -15.69 23.17
N THR A 184 21.37 -16.74 23.97
CA THR A 184 21.87 -18.08 23.65
C THR A 184 21.25 -18.65 22.36
N LEU A 185 19.99 -18.31 22.05
CA LEU A 185 19.37 -18.67 20.77
C LEU A 185 19.96 -17.89 19.59
N CYS A 186 20.23 -16.60 19.76
CA CYS A 186 20.95 -15.79 18.76
C CYS A 186 22.34 -16.37 18.47
N ASP A 187 23.07 -16.80 19.51
CA ASP A 187 24.38 -17.44 19.35
C ASP A 187 24.29 -18.78 18.63
N LYS A 188 23.27 -19.60 18.94
CA LYS A 188 23.01 -20.86 18.23
C LYS A 188 22.71 -20.63 16.75
N GLU A 189 21.90 -19.63 16.42
CA GLU A 189 21.61 -19.26 15.02
C GLU A 189 22.86 -18.75 14.29
N THR A 190 23.69 -17.93 14.95
CA THR A 190 24.98 -17.51 14.41
C THR A 190 25.92 -18.69 14.18
N ALA A 191 26.01 -19.64 15.11
CA ALA A 191 26.81 -20.85 14.97
C ALA A 191 26.30 -21.73 13.82
N HIS A 192 24.99 -21.89 13.67
CA HIS A 192 24.36 -22.61 12.55
C HIS A 192 24.76 -22.01 11.20
N ARG A 193 24.70 -20.68 11.03
CA ARG A 193 25.13 -20.01 9.79
C ARG A 193 26.62 -20.16 9.50
N LYS A 194 27.46 -20.21 10.55
CA LYS A 194 28.91 -20.46 10.44
C LYS A 194 29.19 -21.90 10.01
N LEU A 195 28.55 -22.89 10.63
CA LEU A 195 28.70 -24.32 10.34
C LEU A 195 28.33 -24.65 8.89
N ASN A 196 27.21 -24.11 8.42
CA ASN A 196 26.73 -24.32 7.05
C ASN A 196 27.38 -23.42 6.00
N ARG A 197 28.36 -22.58 6.40
CA ARG A 197 29.12 -21.69 5.51
C ARG A 197 28.26 -20.81 4.59
N TYR A 198 27.10 -20.34 5.06
CA TYR A 198 26.19 -19.55 4.21
C TYR A 198 26.75 -18.20 3.78
N ASN A 199 27.62 -17.60 4.59
CA ASN A 199 28.20 -16.28 4.37
C ASN A 199 29.73 -16.37 4.34
N SER A 200 30.34 -15.73 3.34
CA SER A 200 31.80 -15.58 3.25
C SER A 200 32.33 -14.70 4.37
N ALA A 201 33.63 -14.81 4.68
CA ALA A 201 34.27 -14.02 5.75
C ALA A 201 34.06 -12.51 5.56
N LYS A 202 34.26 -12.01 4.33
CA LYS A 202 34.04 -10.59 3.96
C LYS A 202 32.61 -10.09 4.20
N VAL A 203 31.60 -10.96 4.14
CA VAL A 203 30.20 -10.59 4.39
C VAL A 203 29.90 -10.61 5.90
N ARG A 204 30.64 -11.39 6.67
CA ARG A 204 30.49 -11.48 8.13
C ARG A 204 31.08 -10.27 8.85
N GLU A 205 32.18 -9.75 8.32
CA GLU A 205 32.89 -8.60 8.89
C GLU A 205 32.22 -7.26 8.56
N ASP A 206 31.65 -7.13 7.37
CA ASP A 206 31.01 -5.88 6.91
C ASP A 206 29.49 -5.94 7.05
N ILE A 207 28.97 -5.17 8.03
CA ILE A 207 27.54 -5.02 8.33
C ILE A 207 26.74 -4.57 7.10
N THR A 208 27.30 -3.68 6.29
CA THR A 208 26.62 -3.14 5.10
C THR A 208 26.45 -4.22 4.03
N ARG A 209 27.48 -5.04 3.82
CA ARG A 209 27.42 -6.19 2.90
C ARG A 209 26.45 -7.26 3.38
N LEU A 210 26.44 -7.55 4.68
CA LEU A 210 25.47 -8.47 5.27
C LEU A 210 24.05 -7.99 5.02
N SER A 211 23.74 -6.74 5.37
CA SER A 211 22.42 -6.13 5.18
C SER A 211 21.97 -6.14 3.71
N ASN A 212 22.87 -5.78 2.78
CA ASN A 212 22.58 -5.83 1.35
C ASN A 212 22.31 -7.25 0.84
N LYS A 213 23.07 -8.25 1.31
CA LYS A 213 22.82 -9.66 0.98
C LYS A 213 21.47 -10.12 1.51
N MET A 214 21.13 -9.78 2.76
CA MET A 214 19.84 -10.15 3.34
C MET A 214 18.66 -9.48 2.64
N ARG A 215 18.82 -8.24 2.17
CA ARG A 215 17.83 -7.59 1.31
C ARG A 215 17.63 -8.33 -0.02
N LEU A 216 18.70 -8.87 -0.61
CA LEU A 216 18.59 -9.69 -1.82
C LEU A 216 17.86 -11.01 -1.54
N LEU A 217 18.16 -11.68 -0.43
CA LEU A 217 17.48 -12.93 -0.06
C LEU A 217 16.00 -12.71 0.29
N ARG A 218 15.66 -11.57 0.90
CA ARG A 218 14.25 -11.16 1.09
C ARG A 218 13.52 -11.04 -0.26
N ARG A 219 14.15 -10.42 -1.26
CA ARG A 219 13.58 -10.34 -2.62
C ARG A 219 13.47 -11.71 -3.30
N LEU A 220 14.39 -12.64 -3.01
CA LEU A 220 14.33 -14.01 -3.53
C LEU A 220 13.09 -14.77 -3.06
N ILE A 221 12.66 -14.51 -1.82
CA ILE A 221 11.44 -15.06 -1.22
C ILE A 221 10.20 -14.33 -1.76
N GLU A 222 10.27 -13.02 -1.99
CA GLU A 222 9.12 -12.24 -2.49
C GLU A 222 8.82 -12.50 -3.98
N HIS A 223 9.85 -12.61 -4.83
CA HIS A 223 9.68 -12.64 -6.29
C HIS A 223 8.73 -13.73 -6.81
N PRO A 224 8.74 -14.98 -6.30
CA PRO A 224 7.82 -16.02 -6.78
C PRO A 224 6.37 -15.85 -6.30
N ILE A 225 6.12 -14.98 -5.32
CA ILE A 225 4.82 -14.81 -4.65
C ILE A 225 4.14 -13.51 -5.08
N VAL A 226 4.92 -12.45 -5.30
CA VAL A 226 4.42 -11.13 -5.69
C VAL A 226 4.07 -11.13 -7.18
N LEU A 227 2.83 -10.78 -7.47
CA LEU A 227 2.33 -10.66 -8.83
C LEU A 227 3.02 -9.51 -9.56
N LYS A 228 3.41 -9.75 -10.81
CA LYS A 228 3.92 -8.68 -11.68
C LYS A 228 2.74 -7.80 -12.08
N GLU A 229 2.87 -6.50 -11.88
CA GLU A 229 1.83 -5.54 -12.25
C GLU A 229 2.27 -4.65 -13.41
N LYS A 230 1.34 -4.35 -14.31
CA LYS A 230 1.51 -3.33 -15.35
C LYS A 230 0.37 -2.33 -15.28
N THR A 231 0.70 -1.11 -14.86
CA THR A 231 -0.27 0.00 -14.78
C THR A 231 -0.35 0.71 -16.12
N THR A 232 -1.57 0.86 -16.63
CA THR A 232 -1.85 1.59 -17.85
C THR A 232 -2.79 2.75 -17.54
N SER A 233 -2.42 3.96 -17.96
CA SER A 233 -3.32 5.12 -17.84
C SER A 233 -4.40 5.03 -18.91
N MET A 234 -5.65 5.05 -18.46
CA MET A 234 -6.81 5.00 -19.33
C MET A 234 -7.12 6.41 -19.84
N GLY A 235 -7.65 6.48 -21.06
CA GLY A 235 -8.15 7.74 -21.61
C GLY A 235 -7.14 8.59 -22.38
N LYS A 236 -5.89 8.17 -22.58
CA LYS A 236 -4.96 8.88 -23.49
C LYS A 236 -5.51 8.95 -24.93
N ASN A 237 -5.99 7.81 -25.44
CA ASN A 237 -6.59 7.72 -26.77
C ASN A 237 -7.93 8.45 -26.83
N VAL A 238 -8.74 8.32 -25.77
CA VAL A 238 -10.03 9.02 -25.65
C VAL A 238 -9.81 10.54 -25.63
N LYS A 239 -8.82 11.05 -24.91
CA LYS A 239 -8.46 12.48 -24.89
C LYS A 239 -8.06 12.98 -26.28
N ARG A 240 -7.32 12.16 -27.05
CA ARG A 240 -6.97 12.48 -28.44
C ARG A 240 -8.21 12.52 -29.34
N ALA A 241 -9.12 11.55 -29.20
CA ALA A 241 -10.38 11.52 -29.94
C ALA A 241 -11.27 12.74 -29.58
N VAL A 242 -11.42 13.06 -28.30
CA VAL A 242 -12.17 14.25 -27.83
C VAL A 242 -11.56 15.54 -28.40
N LYS A 243 -10.23 15.66 -28.43
CA LYS A 243 -9.56 16.81 -29.07
C LYS A 243 -9.91 16.90 -30.56
N GLY A 244 -9.91 15.76 -31.26
CA GLY A 244 -10.29 15.70 -32.68
C GLY A 244 -11.74 16.11 -32.92
N VAL A 245 -12.68 15.55 -32.15
CA VAL A 245 -14.12 15.86 -32.23
C VAL A 245 -14.39 17.32 -31.89
N ALA A 246 -13.79 17.85 -30.82
CA ALA A 246 -13.94 19.27 -30.45
C ALA A 246 -13.43 20.19 -31.57
N THR A 247 -12.26 19.87 -32.15
CA THR A 247 -11.71 20.64 -33.27
C THR A 247 -12.62 20.57 -34.50
N GLY A 248 -13.17 19.40 -34.81
CA GLY A 248 -14.10 19.20 -35.92
C GLY A 248 -15.39 20.01 -35.75
N LEU A 249 -16.03 19.93 -34.59
CA LEU A 249 -17.25 20.69 -34.29
C LEU A 249 -17.02 22.21 -34.37
N VAL A 250 -15.92 22.69 -33.81
CA VAL A 250 -15.55 24.11 -33.91
C VAL A 250 -15.30 24.51 -35.37
N MET A 251 -14.64 23.67 -36.16
CA MET A 251 -14.42 23.96 -37.58
C MET A 251 -15.73 24.02 -38.36
N VAL A 252 -16.71 23.17 -38.07
CA VAL A 252 -18.04 23.24 -38.70
C VAL A 252 -18.70 24.57 -38.39
N VAL A 253 -18.78 24.95 -37.11
CA VAL A 253 -19.40 26.23 -36.68
C VAL A 253 -18.69 27.43 -37.30
N VAL A 254 -17.35 27.46 -37.25
CA VAL A 254 -16.55 28.56 -37.83
C VAL A 254 -16.76 28.65 -39.33
N THR A 255 -16.72 27.53 -40.05
CA THR A 255 -16.89 27.52 -41.51
C THR A 255 -18.29 27.98 -41.89
N THR A 256 -19.33 27.49 -41.21
CA THR A 256 -20.71 27.96 -41.42
C THR A 256 -20.85 29.46 -41.12
N THR A 257 -20.23 29.95 -40.05
CA THR A 257 -20.26 31.38 -39.70
C THR A 257 -19.56 32.23 -40.75
N VAL A 258 -18.43 31.78 -41.28
CA VAL A 258 -17.70 32.47 -42.35
C VAL A 258 -18.52 32.50 -43.64
N ILE A 259 -19.22 31.41 -43.99
CA ILE A 259 -20.13 31.37 -45.14
C ILE A 259 -21.26 32.39 -44.97
N LEU A 260 -21.94 32.38 -43.81
CA LEU A 260 -23.01 33.35 -43.53
C LEU A 260 -22.53 34.81 -43.51
N ALA A 261 -21.34 35.05 -42.95
CA ALA A 261 -20.73 36.38 -42.95
C ALA A 261 -20.38 36.85 -44.36
N ARG A 262 -19.93 35.94 -45.23
CA ARG A 262 -19.68 36.22 -46.65
C ARG A 262 -20.97 36.57 -47.39
N ASP A 263 -22.04 35.83 -47.14
CA ASP A 263 -23.35 36.07 -47.75
C ASP A 263 -23.95 37.43 -47.34
N PHE A 264 -23.66 37.90 -46.11
CA PHE A 264 -24.19 39.17 -45.58
C PHE A 264 -23.33 40.40 -45.91
N LEU A 265 -22.00 40.28 -45.90
CA LEU A 265 -21.07 41.42 -46.05
C LEU A 265 -20.60 41.67 -47.49
N GLY A 266 -20.95 40.79 -48.44
CA GLY A 266 -20.51 40.89 -49.84
C GLY A 266 -19.04 40.51 -50.07
N GLU A 267 -18.50 40.79 -51.26
CA GLU A 267 -17.10 40.46 -51.62
C GLU A 267 -16.04 41.12 -50.71
N ILE A 268 -14.81 40.59 -50.77
CA ILE A 268 -13.67 40.82 -49.85
C ILE A 268 -13.41 42.32 -49.61
N THR A 269 -14.09 42.86 -48.61
CA THR A 269 -13.94 44.23 -48.12
C THR A 269 -13.13 44.25 -46.82
N ALA A 270 -12.59 45.41 -46.43
CA ALA A 270 -11.82 45.53 -45.19
C ALA A 270 -12.62 45.10 -43.94
N SER A 271 -13.94 45.34 -43.94
CA SER A 271 -14.88 44.89 -42.91
C SER A 271 -14.96 43.35 -42.83
N PHE A 272 -14.95 42.66 -43.96
CA PHE A 272 -14.95 41.20 -44.02
C PHE A 272 -13.66 40.61 -43.42
N ILE A 273 -12.50 41.20 -43.70
CA ILE A 273 -11.21 40.75 -43.13
C ILE A 273 -11.22 40.88 -41.60
N VAL A 274 -11.68 42.01 -41.06
CA VAL A 274 -11.78 42.23 -39.61
C VAL A 274 -12.74 41.24 -38.96
N ALA A 275 -13.91 41.01 -39.56
CA ALA A 275 -14.89 40.04 -39.07
C ALA A 275 -14.31 38.61 -39.08
N MET A 276 -13.60 38.22 -40.14
CA MET A 276 -12.96 36.93 -40.25
C MET A 276 -11.88 36.74 -39.17
N SER A 277 -11.02 37.74 -38.96
CA SER A 277 -10.01 37.71 -37.87
C SER A 277 -10.65 37.52 -36.50
N PHE A 278 -11.78 38.18 -36.23
CA PHE A 278 -12.52 38.01 -34.98
C PHE A 278 -13.07 36.59 -34.83
N ILE A 279 -13.70 36.04 -35.87
CA ILE A 279 -14.21 34.65 -35.87
C ILE A 279 -13.07 33.66 -35.61
N TYR A 280 -11.90 33.85 -36.23
CA TYR A 280 -10.73 32.99 -36.02
C TYR A 280 -10.10 33.15 -34.63
N ALA A 281 -10.15 34.32 -34.01
CA ALA A 281 -9.74 34.50 -32.62
C ALA A 281 -10.70 33.79 -31.66
N LEU A 282 -12.00 33.95 -31.89
CA LEU A 282 -13.08 33.33 -31.13
C LEU A 282 -13.01 31.79 -31.19
N ARG A 283 -12.66 31.23 -32.36
CA ARG A 283 -12.40 29.80 -32.57
C ARG A 283 -11.46 29.21 -31.52
N GLU A 284 -10.37 29.91 -31.18
CA GLU A 284 -9.35 29.35 -30.30
C GLU A 284 -9.85 29.23 -28.86
N ILE A 285 -10.63 30.21 -28.39
CA ILE A 285 -11.27 30.20 -27.07
C ILE A 285 -12.30 29.05 -26.98
N PHE A 286 -13.23 28.98 -27.95
CA PHE A 286 -14.27 27.94 -27.96
C PHE A 286 -13.72 26.52 -28.08
N LYS A 287 -12.60 26.34 -28.78
CA LYS A 287 -11.96 25.03 -28.94
C LYS A 287 -11.48 24.46 -27.62
N ASP A 288 -10.87 25.28 -26.76
CA ASP A 288 -10.39 24.79 -25.47
C ASP A 288 -11.54 24.58 -24.48
N ASP A 289 -12.53 25.46 -24.45
CA ASP A 289 -13.72 25.30 -23.60
C ASP A 289 -14.53 24.05 -23.97
N LEU A 290 -14.83 23.86 -25.27
CA LEU A 290 -15.58 22.70 -25.74
C LEU A 290 -14.82 21.41 -25.45
N ARG A 291 -13.50 21.40 -25.65
CA ARG A 291 -12.64 20.26 -25.34
C ARG A 291 -12.73 19.89 -23.86
N ASP A 292 -12.67 20.88 -22.96
CA ASP A 292 -12.71 20.64 -21.52
C ASP A 292 -14.09 20.19 -21.05
N ILE A 293 -15.17 20.77 -21.60
CA ILE A 293 -16.55 20.34 -21.33
C ILE A 293 -16.75 18.88 -21.77
N LEU A 294 -16.40 18.55 -23.01
CA LEU A 294 -16.51 17.19 -23.55
C LEU A 294 -15.66 16.21 -22.75
N TRP A 295 -14.45 16.62 -22.33
CA TRP A 295 -13.59 15.78 -21.52
C TRP A 295 -14.17 15.52 -20.13
N ARG A 296 -14.66 16.54 -19.44
CA ARG A 296 -15.29 16.41 -18.11
C ARG A 296 -16.52 15.50 -18.18
N TRP A 297 -17.36 15.68 -19.20
CA TRP A 297 -18.55 14.87 -19.40
C TRP A 297 -18.20 13.40 -19.69
N LEU A 298 -17.29 13.15 -20.64
CA LEU A 298 -16.95 11.79 -21.08
C LEU A 298 -16.16 11.00 -20.02
N ARG A 299 -15.44 11.70 -19.14
CA ARG A 299 -14.60 11.10 -18.08
C ARG A 299 -15.37 10.85 -16.77
N LYS A 300 -16.53 11.47 -16.56
CA LYS A 300 -17.30 11.33 -15.32
C LYS A 300 -17.57 9.85 -15.02
N GLY A 301 -17.12 9.38 -13.86
CA GLY A 301 -17.31 8.00 -13.38
C GLY A 301 -16.46 6.92 -14.06
N LYS A 302 -15.59 7.26 -15.03
CA LYS A 302 -14.74 6.26 -15.73
C LYS A 302 -13.41 6.04 -15.01
N PRO A 303 -12.87 4.81 -15.04
CA PRO A 303 -11.60 4.50 -14.39
C PRO A 303 -10.45 5.28 -15.04
N LYS A 304 -9.59 5.86 -14.21
CA LYS A 304 -8.41 6.61 -14.67
C LYS A 304 -7.23 5.67 -14.96
N TRP A 305 -7.15 4.54 -14.25
CA TRP A 305 -6.09 3.55 -14.44
C TRP A 305 -6.64 2.13 -14.49
N LYS A 306 -5.95 1.29 -15.28
CA LYS A 306 -6.13 -0.16 -15.31
C LYS A 306 -4.80 -0.82 -15.03
N ARG A 307 -4.74 -1.62 -13.96
CA ARG A 307 -3.63 -2.52 -13.66
C ARG A 307 -3.95 -3.92 -14.15
N ARG A 308 -2.99 -4.59 -14.77
CA ARG A 308 -3.07 -6.01 -15.10
C ARG A 308 -2.05 -6.77 -14.26
N TYR A 309 -2.48 -7.88 -13.68
CA TYR A 309 -1.65 -8.75 -12.86
C TYR A 309 -1.23 -9.97 -13.67
N TYR A 310 0.05 -10.31 -13.57
CA TYR A 310 0.67 -11.45 -14.21
C TYR A 310 1.35 -12.33 -13.17
N ASP A 311 1.24 -13.65 -13.35
CA ASP A 311 1.99 -14.59 -12.53
C ASP A 311 3.51 -14.41 -12.75
N PRO A 312 4.34 -14.32 -11.69
CA PRO A 312 5.77 -14.11 -11.85
C PRO A 312 6.49 -15.28 -12.56
N THR A 313 5.98 -16.51 -12.43
CA THR A 313 6.57 -17.74 -12.95
C THR A 313 6.08 -18.10 -14.35
N THR A 314 4.76 -18.03 -14.60
CA THR A 314 4.17 -18.40 -15.90
C THR A 314 3.95 -17.20 -16.82
N ASN A 315 4.01 -15.98 -16.29
CA ASN A 315 3.72 -14.73 -17.00
C ASN A 315 2.30 -14.67 -17.61
N LYS A 316 1.39 -15.54 -17.17
CA LYS A 316 -0.02 -15.53 -17.59
C LYS A 316 -0.78 -14.44 -16.82
N SER A 317 -1.78 -13.86 -17.47
CA SER A 317 -2.65 -12.86 -16.84
C SER A 317 -3.55 -13.52 -15.80
N VAL A 318 -3.43 -13.11 -14.54
CA VAL A 318 -4.20 -13.68 -13.41
C VAL A 318 -5.33 -12.77 -12.93
N GLY A 319 -5.38 -11.53 -13.41
CA GLY A 319 -6.44 -10.59 -13.05
C GLY A 319 -6.16 -9.17 -13.48
N HIS A 320 -7.08 -8.29 -13.12
CA HIS A 320 -6.94 -6.87 -13.36
C HIS A 320 -7.61 -6.04 -12.27
N LYS A 321 -7.21 -4.78 -12.16
CA LYS A 321 -7.77 -3.81 -11.22
C LYS A 321 -8.02 -2.50 -11.94
N LEU A 322 -9.22 -1.97 -11.79
CA LEU A 322 -9.63 -0.65 -12.25
C LEU A 322 -9.55 0.32 -11.06
N GLU A 323 -9.02 1.51 -11.29
CA GLU A 323 -8.77 2.48 -10.23
C GLU A 323 -9.28 3.87 -10.62
N TRP A 324 -9.87 4.53 -9.65
CA TRP A 324 -10.35 5.90 -9.68
C TRP A 324 -9.72 6.65 -8.52
N LEU A 325 -9.44 7.93 -8.73
CA LEU A 325 -8.98 8.83 -7.69
C LEU A 325 -9.55 10.20 -8.01
N ASP A 326 -10.45 10.69 -7.17
CA ASP A 326 -11.13 11.96 -7.38
C ASP A 326 -11.23 12.73 -6.06
N TYR A 327 -11.18 14.06 -6.16
CA TYR A 327 -11.55 14.92 -5.05
C TYR A 327 -13.07 14.95 -4.92
N ALA A 328 -13.56 14.65 -3.72
CA ALA A 328 -14.97 14.62 -3.40
C ALA A 328 -15.34 15.75 -2.43
N SER A 329 -16.58 16.21 -2.51
CA SER A 329 -17.17 17.09 -1.50
C SER A 329 -18.00 16.25 -0.53
N PHE A 330 -18.03 16.64 0.74
CA PHE A 330 -18.76 15.95 1.79
C PHE A 330 -20.24 15.71 1.45
N SER A 331 -20.90 16.69 0.81
CA SER A 331 -22.31 16.61 0.42
C SER A 331 -22.62 15.62 -0.70
N LYS A 332 -21.61 15.22 -1.48
CA LYS A 332 -21.76 14.25 -2.58
C LYS A 332 -21.45 12.82 -2.16
N LEU A 333 -21.03 12.60 -0.91
CA LEU A 333 -20.75 11.27 -0.38
C LEU A 333 -22.04 10.54 -0.02
N ALA A 334 -22.01 9.20 -0.02
CA ALA A 334 -23.14 8.39 0.41
C ALA A 334 -23.49 8.65 1.89
N ASP A 335 -24.78 8.62 2.23
CA ASP A 335 -25.29 8.96 3.57
C ASP A 335 -24.63 8.13 4.69
N ARG A 336 -24.34 6.85 4.42
CA ARG A 336 -23.64 5.99 5.37
C ARG A 336 -22.20 6.45 5.65
N ILE A 337 -21.47 6.95 4.65
CA ILE A 337 -20.11 7.50 4.86
C ILE A 337 -20.20 8.81 5.65
N GLN A 338 -21.21 9.64 5.35
CA GLN A 338 -21.45 10.87 6.11
C GLN A 338 -21.79 10.56 7.57
N SER A 339 -22.64 9.57 7.84
CA SER A 339 -23.01 9.18 9.21
C SER A 339 -21.82 8.63 9.98
N ILE A 340 -20.98 7.80 9.36
CA ILE A 340 -19.74 7.29 9.97
C ILE A 340 -18.76 8.41 10.32
N ARG A 341 -18.70 9.46 9.48
CA ARG A 341 -17.85 10.63 9.73
C ARG A 341 -18.42 11.56 10.82
N LYS A 342 -19.74 11.72 10.92
CA LYS A 342 -20.41 12.66 11.84
C LYS A 342 -20.16 12.31 13.32
N LYS A 343 -19.23 13.02 13.99
CA LYS A 343 -19.13 13.11 15.47
C LYS A 343 -18.41 14.41 15.94
N ARG A 344 -18.92 14.95 17.06
CA ARG A 344 -18.60 16.10 17.96
C ARG A 344 -17.72 17.29 17.55
N VAL A 345 -16.64 17.14 16.79
CA VAL A 345 -15.77 18.28 16.42
C VAL A 345 -15.71 18.34 14.90
N VAL A 346 -16.55 19.19 14.33
CA VAL A 346 -16.53 19.49 12.90
C VAL A 346 -15.32 20.38 12.67
N GLN A 347 -14.23 19.82 12.14
CA GLN A 347 -13.26 20.64 11.41
C GLN A 347 -14.05 21.29 10.27
N ARG A 348 -14.20 22.60 10.35
CA ARG A 348 -14.83 23.38 9.28
C ARG A 348 -13.91 23.26 8.07
N GLU A 349 -14.48 22.81 6.95
CA GLU A 349 -13.80 22.60 5.67
C GLU A 349 -12.82 21.41 5.68
N GLU A 350 -13.26 20.24 5.19
CA GLU A 350 -12.40 19.09 4.92
C GLU A 350 -12.31 18.82 3.42
N GLN A 351 -11.10 18.63 2.91
CA GLN A 351 -10.90 18.13 1.56
C GLN A 351 -10.91 16.59 1.60
N ILE A 352 -11.71 15.98 0.72
CA ILE A 352 -11.87 14.52 0.71
C ILE A 352 -11.22 13.95 -0.55
N LEU A 353 -10.25 13.07 -0.35
CA LEU A 353 -9.67 12.29 -1.42
C LEU A 353 -10.33 10.92 -1.44
N HIS A 354 -11.04 10.63 -2.53
CA HIS A 354 -11.73 9.36 -2.73
C HIS A 354 -10.98 8.50 -3.74
N TYR A 355 -10.36 7.43 -3.23
CA TYR A 355 -9.75 6.38 -4.04
C TYR A 355 -10.72 5.20 -4.12
N ARG A 356 -11.17 4.86 -5.33
CA ARG A 356 -12.01 3.69 -5.57
C ARG A 356 -11.24 2.67 -6.38
N SER A 357 -11.45 1.40 -6.07
CA SER A 357 -10.88 0.31 -6.84
C SER A 357 -11.84 -0.86 -7.02
N HIS A 358 -11.81 -1.44 -8.21
CA HIS A 358 -12.54 -2.64 -8.55
C HIS A 358 -11.52 -3.67 -9.02
N THR A 359 -11.41 -4.78 -8.31
CA THR A 359 -10.47 -5.84 -8.62
C THR A 359 -11.21 -7.07 -9.08
N GLU A 360 -10.76 -7.66 -10.19
CA GLU A 360 -11.23 -8.95 -10.66
C GLU A 360 -10.05 -9.91 -10.85
N MET A 361 -10.11 -11.08 -10.21
CA MET A 361 -9.08 -12.11 -10.28
C MET A 361 -9.63 -13.43 -10.83
N SER A 362 -8.82 -14.11 -11.62
CA SER A 362 -9.12 -15.41 -12.20
C SER A 362 -8.49 -16.52 -11.35
N THR A 363 -9.22 -16.99 -10.33
CA THR A 363 -8.76 -18.05 -9.42
C THR A 363 -8.40 -19.36 -10.13
N SER A 364 -8.98 -19.64 -11.30
CA SER A 364 -8.63 -20.80 -12.15
C SER A 364 -7.21 -20.75 -12.71
N THR A 365 -6.58 -19.58 -12.72
CA THR A 365 -5.20 -19.38 -13.19
C THR A 365 -4.19 -19.36 -12.06
N PHE A 366 -4.64 -19.48 -10.80
CA PHE A 366 -3.73 -19.52 -9.65
C PHE A 366 -3.00 -20.86 -9.63
N MET A 367 -1.77 -20.85 -9.12
CA MET A 367 -1.03 -22.10 -8.95
C MET A 367 -1.69 -22.99 -7.89
N SER A 368 -1.57 -24.31 -8.06
CA SER A 368 -2.11 -25.30 -7.13
C SER A 368 -1.58 -25.05 -5.71
N GLY A 369 -2.49 -24.83 -4.75
CA GLY A 369 -2.17 -24.48 -3.36
C GLY A 369 -2.50 -23.03 -2.96
N TYR A 370 -2.93 -22.19 -3.90
CA TYR A 370 -3.34 -20.81 -3.63
C TYR A 370 -4.84 -20.62 -3.82
N GLU A 371 -5.51 -20.16 -2.76
CA GLU A 371 -6.94 -19.83 -2.78
C GLU A 371 -7.16 -18.31 -2.70
N GLU A 372 -6.17 -17.55 -2.21
CA GLU A 372 -6.34 -16.14 -1.85
C GLU A 372 -5.21 -15.24 -2.35
N THR A 373 -5.47 -13.94 -2.42
CA THR A 373 -4.44 -12.93 -2.66
C THR A 373 -4.52 -11.85 -1.61
N ARG A 374 -3.36 -11.41 -1.12
CA ARG A 374 -3.24 -10.28 -0.20
C ARG A 374 -2.72 -9.08 -0.96
N GLU A 375 -3.39 -7.95 -0.79
CA GLU A 375 -2.92 -6.67 -1.28
C GLU A 375 -2.39 -5.82 -0.12
N THR A 376 -1.24 -5.21 -0.35
CA THR A 376 -0.69 -4.14 0.46
C THR A 376 -0.73 -2.86 -0.35
N LEU A 377 -1.57 -1.92 0.07
CA LEU A 377 -1.69 -0.57 -0.45
C LEU A 377 -0.91 0.37 0.46
N SER A 378 0.18 0.94 -0.04
CA SER A 378 0.99 1.92 0.68
C SER A 378 0.70 3.33 0.18
N ILE A 379 0.19 4.18 1.06
CA ILE A 379 -0.14 5.59 0.81
C ILE A 379 0.91 6.46 1.52
N SER A 380 1.81 7.06 0.75
CA SER A 380 2.79 8.02 1.22
C SER A 380 2.13 9.38 1.44
N LEU A 381 2.14 9.87 2.68
CA LEU A 381 1.60 11.17 3.05
C LEU A 381 2.62 12.30 2.85
N ARG A 382 3.73 12.03 2.17
CA ARG A 382 4.80 13.01 1.92
C ARG A 382 4.27 14.29 1.27
N ALA A 383 3.34 14.18 0.32
CA ALA A 383 2.73 15.35 -0.30
C ALA A 383 1.98 16.22 0.72
N LEU A 384 1.27 15.60 1.67
CA LEU A 384 0.55 16.29 2.73
C LEU A 384 1.49 16.90 3.76
N THR A 385 2.58 16.21 4.14
CA THR A 385 3.55 16.76 5.10
C THR A 385 4.19 18.07 4.63
N ARG A 386 4.30 18.29 3.31
CA ARG A 386 4.84 19.54 2.76
C ARG A 386 3.90 20.72 2.97
N LEU A 387 2.61 20.46 3.10
CA LEU A 387 1.55 21.44 3.36
C LEU A 387 1.36 21.72 4.86
N MET A 388 2.02 20.94 5.74
CA MET A 388 1.92 21.12 7.18
C MET A 388 2.87 22.20 7.68
N ASP A 389 2.39 23.00 8.61
CA ASP A 389 3.17 24.03 9.29
C ASP A 389 4.33 23.39 10.08
N LYS A 390 5.46 24.08 10.13
CA LYS A 390 6.60 23.71 11.00
C LYS A 390 6.42 24.23 12.44
N GLY A 391 5.35 24.95 12.72
CA GLY A 391 5.16 25.66 13.98
C GLY A 391 5.07 24.71 15.18
N SER A 392 5.85 25.00 16.22
CA SER A 392 5.60 24.49 17.56
C SER A 392 4.99 25.61 18.40
N ASN A 393 3.95 25.28 19.15
CA ASN A 393 3.34 26.19 20.10
C ASN A 393 3.98 25.93 21.47
N LYS A 394 4.40 27.00 22.13
CA LYS A 394 4.85 26.93 23.53
C LYS A 394 3.62 26.89 24.43
N ILE A 395 3.44 25.80 25.15
CA ILE A 395 2.43 25.69 26.20
C ILE A 395 3.12 25.94 27.53
N TYR A 396 2.56 26.84 28.32
CA TYR A 396 3.03 27.13 29.67
C TYR A 396 2.11 26.41 30.65
N ARG A 397 2.68 25.65 31.57
CA ARG A 397 1.97 25.01 32.69
C ARG A 397 2.53 25.52 34.00
N LEU A 398 1.66 25.70 34.98
CA LEU A 398 2.04 26.04 36.34
C LEU A 398 2.04 24.76 37.17
N ASN A 399 3.20 24.28 37.60
CA ASN A 399 3.33 23.17 38.54
C ASN A 399 4.02 23.69 39.79
N GLU A 400 3.36 23.58 40.95
CA GLU A 400 3.91 23.93 42.27
C GLU A 400 4.59 25.33 42.33
N GLY A 401 3.98 26.33 41.69
CA GLY A 401 4.49 27.71 41.68
C GLY A 401 5.63 27.98 40.70
N GLN A 402 6.12 26.97 39.97
CA GLN A 402 7.06 27.14 38.86
C GLN A 402 6.33 27.03 37.52
N VAL A 403 6.63 27.97 36.61
CA VAL A 403 6.12 27.94 35.24
C VAL A 403 7.05 27.05 34.41
N SER A 404 6.56 25.89 33.98
CA SER A 404 7.23 25.06 32.99
C SER A 404 6.75 25.43 31.58
N GLN A 405 7.68 25.47 30.62
CA GLN A 405 7.38 25.71 29.22
C GLN A 405 7.68 24.44 28.42
N GLU A 406 6.68 23.93 27.72
CA GLU A 406 6.83 22.79 26.81
C GLU A 406 6.55 23.24 25.37
N SER A 407 7.45 22.88 24.45
CA SER A 407 7.26 23.11 23.02
C SER A 407 6.46 21.94 22.43
N VAL A 408 5.21 22.19 22.05
CA VAL A 408 4.32 21.19 21.48
C VAL A 408 4.19 21.40 19.98
N GLU A 409 4.61 20.41 19.19
CA GLU A 409 4.45 20.42 17.75
C GLU A 409 2.96 20.39 17.36
N LYS A 410 2.59 21.16 16.33
CA LYS A 410 1.23 21.12 15.77
C LYS A 410 0.95 19.73 15.19
N ARG A 411 -0.13 19.09 15.68
CA ARG A 411 -0.61 17.79 15.21
C ARG A 411 -1.82 17.99 14.30
N HIS A 412 -1.81 17.33 13.16
CA HIS A 412 -2.93 17.28 12.23
C HIS A 412 -3.62 15.92 12.32
N LEU A 413 -4.94 15.94 12.27
CA LEU A 413 -5.78 14.76 12.34
C LEU A 413 -6.37 14.47 10.96
N LEU A 414 -6.07 13.29 10.42
CA LEU A 414 -6.72 12.78 9.21
C LEU A 414 -7.73 11.70 9.61
N ASN A 415 -8.87 11.65 8.94
CA ASN A 415 -9.78 10.51 9.07
C ASN A 415 -9.67 9.63 7.82
N LEU A 416 -9.61 8.32 8.02
CA LEU A 416 -9.61 7.33 6.95
C LEU A 416 -10.85 6.45 7.12
N ILE A 417 -11.72 6.42 6.11
CA ILE A 417 -12.84 5.50 6.06
C ILE A 417 -12.61 4.56 4.88
N ILE A 418 -12.67 3.25 5.13
CA ILE A 418 -12.56 2.24 4.09
C ILE A 418 -13.86 1.44 4.04
N LYS A 419 -14.40 1.31 2.83
CA LYS A 419 -15.52 0.42 2.54
C LYS A 419 -15.00 -0.76 1.72
N GLU A 420 -15.27 -1.96 2.19
CA GLU A 420 -14.91 -3.22 1.53
C GLU A 420 -16.20 -3.95 1.15
N ASN A 421 -16.38 -4.22 -0.14
CA ASN A 421 -17.49 -5.01 -0.65
C ASN A 421 -16.96 -6.21 -1.44
N ASN A 422 -17.16 -7.40 -0.87
CA ASN A 422 -16.75 -8.67 -1.44
C ASN A 422 -17.80 -9.26 -2.40
N HIS A 423 -18.94 -8.58 -2.61
CA HIS A 423 -20.10 -9.05 -3.41
C HIS A 423 -20.82 -10.30 -2.89
N ASP A 424 -20.24 -11.02 -1.92
CA ASP A 424 -20.88 -12.16 -1.26
C ASP A 424 -21.62 -11.76 0.04
N ASN A 425 -21.13 -10.73 0.74
CA ASN A 425 -21.67 -10.24 2.01
C ASN A 425 -21.97 -8.74 1.95
N GLU A 426 -22.70 -8.23 2.95
CA GLU A 426 -22.90 -6.80 3.11
C GLU A 426 -21.57 -6.03 3.17
N PRO A 427 -21.51 -4.80 2.63
CA PRO A 427 -20.30 -3.99 2.66
C PRO A 427 -19.86 -3.70 4.10
N THR A 428 -18.61 -4.02 4.40
CA THR A 428 -18.01 -3.71 5.70
C THR A 428 -17.37 -2.33 5.66
N TYR A 429 -17.50 -1.58 6.76
CA TYR A 429 -16.96 -0.24 6.89
C TYR A 429 -15.99 -0.20 8.06
N TYR A 430 -14.85 0.43 7.83
CA TYR A 430 -13.82 0.60 8.83
C TYR A 430 -13.42 2.07 8.91
N ARG A 431 -13.12 2.55 10.13
CA ARG A 431 -12.71 3.93 10.38
C ARG A 431 -11.41 3.94 11.19
N TRP A 432 -10.47 4.76 10.72
CA TRP A 432 -9.25 5.08 11.46
C TRP A 432 -9.08 6.57 11.61
N LYS A 433 -8.54 6.97 12.76
CA LYS A 433 -8.06 8.31 13.05
C LYS A 433 -6.54 8.27 13.00
N ILE A 434 -5.96 9.07 12.12
CA ILE A 434 -4.52 9.15 11.91
C ILE A 434 -4.05 10.49 12.44
N VAL A 435 -3.20 10.45 13.46
CA VAL A 435 -2.58 11.65 14.03
C VAL A 435 -1.17 11.75 13.49
N MET A 436 -0.85 12.87 12.86
CA MET A 436 0.49 13.08 12.30
C MET A 436 0.97 14.51 12.46
N ASN A 437 2.29 14.67 12.46
CA ASN A 437 2.94 15.96 12.29
C ASN A 437 3.66 15.98 10.92
N ARG A 438 4.40 17.06 10.67
CA ARG A 438 5.18 17.21 9.43
C ARG A 438 6.25 16.12 9.22
N SER A 439 6.74 15.51 10.29
CA SER A 439 7.88 14.59 10.25
C SER A 439 7.47 13.12 10.25
N LYS A 440 6.39 12.77 10.96
CA LYS A 440 5.94 11.40 11.18
C LYS A 440 4.44 11.30 11.50
N ILE A 441 3.89 10.13 11.20
CA ILE A 441 2.66 9.62 11.78
C ILE A 441 2.97 9.27 13.25
N VAL A 442 2.26 9.96 14.13
CA VAL A 442 2.37 9.83 15.59
C VAL A 442 1.56 8.63 16.05
N ASP A 443 0.31 8.52 15.59
CA ASP A 443 -0.61 7.47 16.03
C ASP A 443 -1.66 7.11 14.96
N ILE A 444 -2.16 5.88 15.02
CA ILE A 444 -3.23 5.34 14.18
C ILE A 444 -4.21 4.58 15.08
N GLU A 445 -5.36 5.19 15.35
CA GLU A 445 -6.41 4.62 16.19
C GLU A 445 -7.52 4.04 15.31
N GLN A 446 -7.86 2.76 15.49
CA GLN A 446 -9.07 2.19 14.89
C GLN A 446 -10.28 2.56 15.74
N ILE A 447 -11.29 3.17 15.12
CA ILE A 447 -12.53 3.52 15.79
C ILE A 447 -13.55 2.42 15.49
N THR A 448 -13.76 1.53 16.46
CA THR A 448 -14.83 0.54 16.41
C THR A 448 -16.17 1.28 16.45
N GLN A 449 -17.08 0.94 15.54
CA GLN A 449 -18.45 1.46 15.61
C GLN A 449 -19.17 0.65 16.68
N GLU A 450 -19.52 1.28 17.79
CA GLU A 450 -20.66 0.81 18.58
C GLU A 450 -21.90 0.94 17.69
N SER A 451 -22.60 -0.18 17.55
CA SER A 451 -23.75 -0.42 16.67
C SER A 451 -24.82 0.66 16.75
#